data_AF-A0A1M5L5U0-F1
#
_entry.id   AF-A0A1M5L5U0-F1
#
_cell.length_a   1.000
_cell.length_b   1.000
_cell.length_c   1.000
_cell.angle_alpha   90.00
_cell.angle_beta   90.00
_cell.angle_gamma   90.00
#
_symmetry.space_group_name_H-M   'P 1'
#
loop_
_entity.id
_entity.type
_entity.pdbx_description
1 polymer ?
#
loop_
_entity_poly.entity_id
_entity_poly.type
_entity_poly.pdbx_seq_one_letter_code
_entity_poly.pdbx_strand_id
1 'polypeptide(L)' 'MAHRNFKKEDFARDESGEYKIEFRKGNIGEGVDLIVERQKEDGEYENVQAEIHRHDESIFIFWSEPFEGRVIYDE' A
#
# COMPACT_ATOMS: atom_id res chain seq x y z
N MET A 1 -0.59 -12.69 -10.24
CA MET A 1 0.13 -11.86 -9.25
C MET A 1 0.70 -10.63 -9.92
N ALA A 2 -0.02 -9.52 -9.79
CA ALA A 2 0.42 -8.21 -10.24
C ALA A 2 1.03 -7.44 -9.05
N HIS A 3 1.81 -6.41 -9.36
CA HIS A 3 2.34 -5.51 -8.33
C HIS A 3 2.24 -4.07 -8.79
N ARG A 4 2.13 -3.17 -7.81
CA ARG A 4 2.11 -1.73 -8.04
C ARG A 4 3.07 -1.06 -7.08
N ASN A 5 4.08 -0.40 -7.64
CA ASN A 5 5.04 0.36 -6.87
C ASN A 5 4.42 1.69 -6.44
N PHE A 6 4.81 2.15 -5.26
CA PHE A 6 4.44 3.44 -4.70
C PHE A 6 5.67 4.08 -4.06
N LYS A 7 5.66 5.41 -4.01
CA LYS A 7 6.69 6.21 -3.37
C LYS A 7 6.14 6.86 -2.10
N LYS A 8 7.05 7.31 -1.25
CA LYS A 8 6.72 8.15 -0.08
C LYS A 8 5.89 9.39 -0.43
N GLU A 9 6.01 9.89 -1.66
CA GLU A 9 5.28 11.06 -2.17
C GLU A 9 3.80 10.76 -2.45
N ASP A 10 3.43 9.49 -2.64
CA ASP A 10 2.04 9.07 -2.87
C ASP A 10 1.22 9.02 -1.57
N PHE A 11 1.86 9.12 -0.40
CA PHE A 11 1.18 9.07 0.89
C PHE A 11 0.48 10.39 1.19
N ALA A 12 -0.82 10.30 1.50
CA ALA A 12 -1.58 11.38 2.11
C ALA A 12 -1.53 11.22 3.64
N ARG A 13 -1.44 12.34 4.37
CA ARG A 13 -1.59 12.32 5.83
C ARG A 13 -3.07 12.40 6.18
N ASP A 14 -3.54 11.50 7.03
CA ASP A 14 -4.90 11.51 7.58
C ASP A 14 -5.03 12.52 8.74
N GLU A 15 -6.27 12.87 9.10
CA GLU A 15 -6.57 13.77 10.24
C GLU A 15 -6.05 13.21 11.57
N SER A 16 -5.96 11.87 11.68
CA SER A 16 -5.38 11.17 12.84
C SER A 16 -3.85 11.28 12.93
N GLY A 17 -3.20 11.81 11.88
CA GLY A 17 -1.76 11.96 11.81
C GLY A 17 -1.01 10.79 11.17
N GLU A 18 -1.71 9.70 10.84
CA GLU A 18 -1.19 8.53 10.12
C GLU A 18 -1.04 8.79 8.62
N TYR A 19 -0.22 7.99 7.95
CA TYR A 19 0.01 8.09 6.52
C TYR A 19 -0.79 7.01 5.79
N LYS A 20 -1.51 7.39 4.73
CA LYS A 20 -2.33 6.49 3.94
C LYS A 20 -2.05 6.62 2.45
N ILE A 21 -2.13 5.50 1.72
CA ILE A 21 -2.22 5.49 0.26
C ILE A 21 -3.59 4.99 -0.15
N GLU A 22 -4.21 5.69 -1.10
CA GLU A 22 -5.46 5.26 -1.74
C GLU A 22 -5.18 4.53 -3.06
N PHE A 23 -5.73 3.33 -3.20
CA PHE A 23 -5.80 2.60 -4.45
C PHE A 23 -7.27 2.41 -4.85
N ARG A 24 -7.67 2.87 -6.03
CA ARG A 24 -9.03 2.62 -6.54
C ARG A 24 -9.22 1.14 -6.88
N LYS A 25 -10.38 0.57 -6.63
CA LYS A 25 -10.75 -0.76 -7.13
C LYS A 25 -10.63 -0.78 -8.66
N GLY A 26 -10.02 -1.85 -9.19
CA GLY A 26 -9.65 -1.97 -10.61
C GLY A 26 -8.23 -1.49 -10.94
N ASN A 27 -7.56 -0.76 -10.03
CA ASN A 27 -6.12 -0.45 -10.13
C ASN A 27 -5.23 -1.42 -9.35
N ILE A 28 -5.83 -2.09 -8.36
CA ILE A 28 -5.28 -3.23 -7.63
C ILE A 28 -6.41 -4.26 -7.53
N GLY A 29 -6.04 -5.54 -7.50
CA GLY A 29 -6.98 -6.65 -7.54
C GLY A 29 -7.99 -6.60 -6.41
N GLU A 30 -9.19 -7.12 -6.67
CA GLU A 30 -10.29 -7.16 -5.70
C GLU A 30 -10.10 -8.25 -4.63
N GLY A 31 -8.99 -8.99 -4.72
CA GLY A 31 -8.65 -10.15 -3.91
C GLY A 31 -8.41 -9.88 -2.42
N VAL A 32 -8.47 -10.98 -1.67
CA VAL A 32 -8.40 -11.02 -0.20
C VAL A 32 -6.98 -10.76 0.31
N ASP A 33 -5.96 -11.11 -0.48
CA ASP A 33 -4.56 -11.02 -0.10
C ASP A 33 -3.87 -9.84 -0.79
N LEU A 34 -3.64 -8.79 0.01
CA LEU A 34 -2.76 -7.69 -0.36
C LEU A 34 -1.50 -7.82 0.48
N ILE A 35 -0.39 -8.05 -0.21
CA ILE A 35 0.94 -8.14 0.40
C ILE A 35 1.62 -6.80 0.16
N VAL A 36 2.12 -6.15 1.20
CA VAL A 36 2.88 -4.93 1.05
C VAL A 36 4.34 -5.17 1.35
N GLU A 37 5.19 -4.68 0.47
CA GLU A 37 6.62 -4.76 0.62
C GLU A 37 7.24 -3.38 0.67
N ARG A 38 8.08 -3.14 1.68
CA ARG A 38 8.91 -1.95 1.79
C ARG A 38 10.23 -2.20 1.07
N GLN A 39 10.68 -1.22 0.28
CA GLN A 39 12.01 -1.22 -0.30
C GLN A 39 13.02 -0.75 0.76
N LYS A 40 14.07 -1.53 0.95
CA LYS A 40 15.22 -1.24 1.81
C LYS A 40 16.25 -0.40 1.08
N GLU A 41 17.19 0.16 1.83
CA GLU A 41 18.31 0.95 1.30
C GLU A 41 19.26 0.13 0.39
N ASP A 42 19.33 -1.18 0.59
CA ASP A 42 20.09 -2.11 -0.26
C ASP A 42 19.38 -2.48 -1.58
N GLY A 43 18.13 -2.02 -1.76
CA GLY A 43 17.29 -2.31 -2.91
C GLY A 43 16.46 -3.59 -2.79
N GLU A 44 16.59 -4.35 -1.70
CA GLU A 44 15.74 -5.50 -1.40
C GLU A 44 14.34 -5.05 -0.94
N TYR A 45 13.39 -5.98 -1.02
CA TYR A 45 12.01 -5.77 -0.57
C TYR A 45 11.73 -6.66 0.63
N GLU A 46 11.15 -6.10 1.68
CA GLU A 46 10.70 -6.84 2.85
C GLU A 46 9.20 -6.73 3.05
N ASN A 47 8.57 -7.82 3.47
CA ASN A 47 7.16 -7.86 3.77
C ASN A 47 6.87 -7.04 5.04
N VAL A 48 5.97 -6.08 4.93
CA VAL A 48 5.54 -5.24 6.05
C VAL A 48 4.06 -5.44 6.31
N GLN A 49 3.70 -5.50 7.60
CA GLN A 49 2.30 -5.45 7.98
C GLN A 49 1.77 -4.05 7.74
N ALA A 50 0.53 -4.00 7.26
CA ALA A 50 -0.15 -2.77 6.93
C ALA A 50 -1.60 -2.87 7.37
N GLU A 51 -2.15 -1.78 7.87
CA GLU A 51 -3.57 -1.73 8.17
C GLU A 51 -4.32 -1.37 6.89
N ILE A 52 -5.19 -2.27 6.43
CA ILE A 52 -5.90 -2.12 5.15
C ILE A 52 -7.38 -1.90 5.42
N HIS A 53 -7.88 -0.74 5.00
CA HIS A 53 -9.31 -0.42 5.03
C HIS A 53 -9.86 -0.47 3.61
N ARG A 54 -10.88 -1.31 3.40
CA ARG A 54 -11.53 -1.45 2.11
C ARG A 54 -12.87 -0.72 2.15
N HIS A 55 -13.02 0.28 1.29
CA HIS A 55 -14.30 0.95 1.01
C HIS A 55 -14.81 0.53 -0.37
N ASP A 56 -16.09 0.79 -0.64
CA ASP A 56 -16.81 0.30 -1.84
C ASP A 56 -16.02 0.40 -3.14
N GLU A 57 -15.33 1.53 -3.39
CA GLU A 57 -14.57 1.77 -4.62
C GLU A 57 -13.07 2.03 -4.41
N SER A 58 -12.61 2.07 -3.16
CA SER A 58 -11.21 2.42 -2.83
C SER A 58 -10.67 1.57 -1.69
N ILE A 59 -9.40 1.25 -1.76
CA ILE A 59 -8.63 0.54 -0.75
C ILE A 59 -7.61 1.52 -0.19
N PHE A 60 -7.64 1.71 1.11
CA PHE A 60 -6.73 2.57 1.84
C PHE A 60 -5.79 1.71 2.65
N ILE A 61 -4.50 1.97 2.53
CA ILE A 61 -3.49 1.26 3.31
C ILE A 61 -2.76 2.27 4.17
N PHE A 62 -2.72 2.01 5.49
CA PHE A 62 -2.24 2.92 6.52
C PHE A 62 -0.94 2.44 7.14
N TRP A 63 -0.08 3.41 7.44
CA TRP A 63 1.21 3.24 8.11
C TRP A 63 1.58 4.43 8.99
N SER A 64 2.47 4.16 9.96
CA SER A 64 3.02 5.17 10.85
C SER A 64 4.03 6.10 10.17
N GLU A 65 4.67 5.66 9.08
CA GLU A 65 5.65 6.44 8.32
C GLU A 65 5.52 6.19 6.81
N PRO A 66 5.81 7.18 5.94
CA PRO A 66 5.83 6.99 4.49
C PRO A 66 7.14 6.34 4.04
N PHE A 67 7.06 5.42 3.08
CA PHE A 67 8.22 4.69 2.55
C PHE A 67 8.06 4.37 1.06
N GLU A 68 9.14 3.97 0.40
CA GLU A 68 9.08 3.47 -0.98
C GLU A 68 8.87 1.96 -0.96
N GLY A 69 7.98 1.45 -1.81
CA GLY A 69 7.57 0.06 -1.73
C GLY A 69 6.69 -0.38 -2.87
N ARG A 70 6.10 -1.56 -2.73
CA ARG A 70 5.14 -2.10 -3.68
C ARG A 70 4.04 -2.89 -2.99
N VAL A 71 2.84 -2.80 -3.53
CA VAL A 71 1.73 -3.67 -3.16
C VAL A 71 1.68 -4.80 -4.18
N ILE A 72 1.72 -6.04 -3.72
CA ILE A 72 1.50 -7.24 -4.50
C ILE A 72 0.06 -7.70 -4.25
N TYR A 73 -0.63 -8.02 -5.33
CA TYR A 73 -2.03 -8.45 -5.29
C TYR A 73 -2.28 -9.53 -6.34
N ASP A 74 -3.23 -10.41 -6.06
CA ASP A 74 -3.75 -11.31 -7.08
C ASP A 74 -4.72 -10.57 -8.00
N GLU A 75 -4.78 -10.95 -9.28
CA GLU A 75 -5.61 -10.27 -10.29
C GLU A 75 -7.10 -10.51 -10.07
#